data_AF-A0A2D8EVT5-F1
#
_entry.id   AF-A0A2D8EVT5-F1
#
_cell.length_a   1.000
_cell.length_b   1.000
_cell.length_c   1.000
_cell.angle_alpha   90.00
_cell.angle_beta   90.00
_cell.angle_gamma   90.00
#
_symmetry.space_group_name_H-M   'P 1'
#
loop_
_entity.id
_entity.type
_entity.pdbx_description
1 polymer ?
#
loop_
_entity_poly.entity_id
_entity_poly.type
_entity_poly.pdbx_seq_one_letter_code
_entity_poly.pdbx_strand_id
1 'polypeptide(L)'
;ASDKIVKVNRITVANVDGTNAADVTISITKANFTPDGISNFDTSGTFHLAKTVSVPADATLVLLDTPIYLMEGDVLKGGAGAASDLDLFVSYESIDDA
;
A
#
# COMPACT_ATOMS: atom_id res chain seq x y z
N ALA A 1 -16.12 12.93 10.52
CA ALA A 1 -15.29 12.64 9.35
C ALA A 1 -14.48 13.87 9.07
N SER A 2 -13.20 13.73 8.73
CA SER A 2 -12.31 14.85 8.38
C SER A 2 -12.39 15.23 6.90
N ASP A 3 -13.25 14.55 6.11
CA ASP A 3 -13.42 14.71 4.66
C ASP A 3 -12.09 14.64 3.88
N LYS A 4 -11.12 13.94 4.46
CA LYS A 4 -9.79 13.72 3.90
C LYS A 4 -9.74 12.46 3.09
N ILE A 5 -9.12 12.57 1.93
CA ILE A 5 -8.80 11.44 1.05
C ILE A 5 -7.28 11.41 0.87
N VAL A 6 -6.69 10.24 1.00
CA VAL A 6 -5.26 10.05 0.72
C VAL A 6 -5.12 9.43 -0.66
N LYS A 7 -4.46 10.15 -1.57
CA LYS A 7 -4.09 9.64 -2.88
C LYS A 7 -2.67 9.10 -2.81
N VAL A 8 -2.51 7.79 -2.97
CA VAL A 8 -1.19 7.15 -3.03
C VAL A 8 -0.77 7.08 -4.48
N ASN A 9 0.29 7.79 -4.83
CA ASN A 9 0.79 7.90 -6.20
C ASN A 9 1.78 6.78 -6.55
N ARG A 10 2.64 6.42 -5.60
CA ARG A 10 3.68 5.42 -5.83
C ARG A 10 4.09 4.72 -4.56
N ILE A 11 4.33 3.41 -4.67
CA ILE A 11 4.96 2.60 -3.62
C ILE A 11 6.18 1.94 -4.24
N THR A 12 7.35 2.14 -3.62
CA THR A 12 8.61 1.56 -4.04
C THR A 12 9.24 0.82 -2.87
N VAL A 13 9.79 -0.36 -3.14
CA VAL A 13 10.45 -1.22 -2.15
C VAL A 13 11.88 -1.46 -2.62
N ALA A 14 12.88 -1.17 -1.81
CA ALA A 14 14.27 -1.48 -2.10
C ALA A 14 14.78 -2.53 -1.13
N ASN A 15 15.53 -3.52 -1.63
CA ASN A 15 16.23 -4.49 -0.79
C ASN A 15 17.62 -3.96 -0.44
N VAL A 16 17.87 -3.76 0.86
CA VAL A 16 19.08 -3.16 1.42
C VAL A 16 20.00 -4.18 2.10
N ASP A 17 19.57 -5.43 2.27
CA ASP A 17 20.38 -6.52 2.88
C ASP A 17 21.58 -6.91 1.99
N GLY A 18 21.50 -6.66 0.67
CA GLY A 18 22.59 -6.82 -0.29
C GLY A 18 23.07 -8.26 -0.50
N THR A 19 22.52 -9.24 0.22
CA THR A 19 22.92 -10.65 0.15
C THR A 19 21.75 -11.57 -0.13
N ASN A 20 20.62 -11.40 0.57
CA ASN A 20 19.47 -12.28 0.44
C ASN A 20 18.28 -11.58 -0.22
N ALA A 21 17.48 -12.38 -0.94
CA ALA A 21 16.17 -11.91 -1.39
C ALA A 21 15.22 -11.87 -0.19
N ALA A 22 14.35 -10.86 -0.15
CA ALA A 22 13.38 -10.67 0.93
C ALA A 22 11.97 -10.48 0.37
N ASP A 23 10.97 -10.96 1.10
CA ASP A 23 9.59 -10.93 0.66
C ASP A 23 8.83 -9.73 1.24
N VAL A 24 8.11 -9.01 0.38
CA VAL A 24 7.26 -7.89 0.76
C VAL A 24 5.77 -8.27 0.69
N THR A 25 5.01 -7.82 1.68
CA THR A 25 3.54 -7.88 1.68
C THR A 25 2.98 -6.50 2.00
N ILE A 26 2.17 -5.95 1.09
CA ILE A 26 1.49 -4.67 1.26
C ILE A 26 -0.02 -4.91 1.15
N SER A 27 -0.78 -4.43 2.12
CA SER A 27 -2.23 -4.55 2.11
C SER A 27 -2.91 -3.26 2.56
N ILE A 28 -4.18 -3.12 2.18
CA ILE A 28 -5.07 -2.07 2.65
C ILE A 28 -6.17 -2.74 3.47
N THR A 29 -6.28 -2.36 4.73
CA THR A 29 -7.47 -2.68 5.54
C THR A 29 -8.49 -1.58 5.32
N LYS A 30 -9.60 -1.88 4.65
CA LYS A 30 -10.67 -0.91 4.38
C LYS A 30 -11.68 -0.86 5.52
N ALA A 31 -12.02 0.35 5.93
CA ALA A 31 -13.20 0.58 6.76
C ALA A 31 -14.47 0.38 5.91
N ASN A 32 -15.57 0.00 6.56
CA ASN A 32 -16.83 -0.17 5.83
C ASN A 32 -17.33 1.17 5.31
N PHE A 33 -17.72 1.23 4.04
CA PHE A 33 -18.26 2.43 3.40
C PHE A 33 -19.41 2.08 2.45
N THR A 34 -20.23 3.08 2.13
CA THR A 34 -21.27 2.95 1.09
C THR A 34 -20.77 3.62 -0.19
N PRO A 35 -20.56 2.87 -1.28
CA PRO A 35 -20.14 3.45 -2.56
C PRO A 35 -21.27 4.19 -3.28
N ASP A 36 -20.93 5.29 -3.94
CA ASP A 36 -21.84 6.00 -4.84
C ASP A 36 -21.88 5.31 -6.21
N GLY A 37 -23.00 4.66 -6.53
CA GLY A 37 -23.27 4.13 -7.86
C GLY A 37 -22.42 2.94 -8.31
N ILE A 38 -21.54 2.40 -7.44
CA ILE A 38 -20.74 1.20 -7.70
C ILE A 38 -21.26 0.06 -6.83
N SER A 39 -21.50 -1.11 -7.40
CA SER A 39 -22.01 -2.29 -6.68
C SER A 39 -21.23 -3.56 -7.03
N ASN A 40 -21.49 -4.65 -6.30
CA ASN A 40 -20.88 -5.98 -6.47
C ASN A 40 -19.36 -6.06 -6.16
N PHE A 41 -18.94 -5.45 -5.05
CA PHE A 41 -17.59 -5.61 -4.50
C PHE A 41 -17.63 -5.50 -2.97
N ASP A 42 -16.56 -5.97 -2.31
CA ASP A 42 -16.45 -5.90 -0.86
C ASP A 42 -16.16 -4.46 -0.39
N THR A 43 -17.05 -3.91 0.43
CA THR A 43 -16.92 -2.55 0.98
C THR A 43 -16.09 -2.48 2.26
N SER A 44 -15.63 -3.63 2.79
CA SER A 44 -14.78 -3.71 3.98
C SER A 44 -13.93 -4.98 3.93
N GLY A 45 -12.78 -4.98 4.61
CA GLY A 45 -11.89 -6.15 4.64
C GLY A 45 -10.43 -5.79 4.42
N THR A 46 -9.58 -6.79 4.15
CA THR A 46 -8.16 -6.59 3.84
C THR A 46 -7.88 -7.00 2.41
N PHE A 47 -7.39 -6.04 1.62
CA PHE A 47 -7.07 -6.22 0.21
C PHE A 47 -5.56 -6.17 0.05
N HIS A 48 -4.97 -7.20 -0.54
CA HIS A 48 -3.53 -7.26 -0.75
C HIS A 48 -3.17 -6.59 -2.07
N LEU A 49 -2.30 -5.57 -2.04
CA LEU A 49 -1.68 -5.01 -3.23
C LEU A 49 -0.50 -5.89 -3.69
N ALA A 50 0.21 -6.45 -2.71
CA ALA A 50 1.23 -7.46 -2.90
C ALA A 50 1.20 -8.44 -1.72
N LYS A 51 1.42 -9.72 -1.99
CA LYS A 51 1.51 -10.74 -0.95
C LYS A 51 2.67 -11.65 -1.28
N THR A 52 3.61 -11.75 -0.33
CA THR A 52 4.80 -12.61 -0.45
C THR A 52 5.51 -12.43 -1.80
N VAL A 53 5.74 -11.18 -2.20
CA VAL A 53 6.46 -10.86 -3.44
C VAL A 53 7.95 -10.76 -3.14
N SER A 54 8.75 -11.58 -3.81
CA SER A 54 10.20 -11.60 -3.59
C SER A 54 10.89 -10.43 -4.28
N VAL A 55 11.72 -9.69 -3.52
CA VAL A 55 12.58 -8.61 -4.01
C VAL A 55 14.03 -9.11 -3.91
N PRO A 56 14.73 -9.30 -5.04
CA PRO A 56 16.13 -9.72 -5.04
C PRO A 56 17.04 -8.76 -4.28
N ALA A 57 18.18 -9.24 -3.80
CA ALA A 57 19.23 -8.41 -3.21
C ALA A 57 19.66 -7.30 -4.19
N ASP A 58 19.94 -6.10 -3.66
CA ASP A 58 20.33 -4.90 -4.40
C ASP A 58 19.32 -4.42 -5.46
N ALA A 59 18.09 -4.95 -5.46
CA ALA A 59 17.05 -4.59 -6.40
C ALA A 59 16.02 -3.64 -5.80
N THR A 60 15.33 -2.92 -6.69
CA THR A 60 14.18 -2.09 -6.36
C THR A 60 12.95 -2.60 -7.09
N LEU A 61 11.87 -2.83 -6.34
CA LEU A 61 10.54 -3.16 -6.85
C LEU A 61 9.65 -1.92 -6.83
N VAL A 62 9.09 -1.58 -7.99
CA VAL A 62 8.01 -0.60 -8.09
C VAL A 62 6.70 -1.35 -7.92
N LEU A 63 6.11 -1.24 -6.74
CA LEU A 63 4.94 -2.03 -6.36
C LEU A 63 3.62 -1.38 -6.78
N LEU A 64 3.59 -0.05 -6.81
CA LEU A 64 2.47 0.73 -7.30
C LEU A 64 3.01 1.89 -8.14
N ASP A 65 2.59 1.98 -9.39
CA ASP A 65 2.83 3.13 -10.28
C ASP A 65 1.54 3.89 -10.66
N THR A 66 0.40 3.22 -10.51
CA THR A 66 -0.93 3.73 -10.85
C THR A 66 -1.59 4.22 -9.58
N PRO A 67 -2.03 5.48 -9.50
CA PRO A 67 -2.55 6.04 -8.26
C PRO A 67 -3.80 5.31 -7.76
N ILE A 68 -3.92 5.21 -6.44
CA ILE A 68 -5.11 4.70 -5.74
C ILE A 68 -5.55 5.68 -4.66
N TYR A 69 -6.83 5.60 -4.29
CA TYR A 69 -7.43 6.47 -3.28
C TYR A 69 -7.81 5.66 -2.03
N LEU A 70 -7.43 6.21 -0.88
CA LEU A 70 -7.79 5.69 0.43
C LEU A 70 -8.73 6.67 1.09
N MET A 71 -9.84 6.14 1.59
CA MET A 71 -10.84 6.91 2.33
C MET A 71 -10.44 7.04 3.80
N GLU A 72 -11.06 7.97 4.52
CA GLU A 72 -10.87 8.07 5.95
C GLU A 72 -11.18 6.74 6.66
N GLY A 73 -10.25 6.28 7.49
CA GLY A 73 -10.34 4.99 8.20
C GLY A 73 -9.71 3.81 7.45
N ASP A 74 -9.34 3.96 6.17
CA ASP A 74 -8.52 2.97 5.47
C ASP A 74 -7.08 3.01 5.99
N VAL A 75 -6.48 1.83 6.18
CA VAL A 75 -5.12 1.69 6.69
C VAL A 75 -4.25 0.98 5.66
N LEU A 76 -3.26 1.67 5.11
CA LEU A 76 -2.16 1.06 4.35
C LEU A 76 -1.19 0.39 5.32
N LYS A 77 -1.08 -0.93 5.22
CA LYS A 77 -0.15 -1.74 6.03
C LYS A 77 0.98 -2.24 5.13
N GLY A 78 2.19 -1.77 5.44
CA GLY A 78 3.42 -2.31 4.88
C GLY A 78 4.04 -3.33 5.82
N GLY A 79 4.49 -4.46 5.29
CA GLY A 79 5.25 -5.46 6.02
C GLY A 79 6.34 -6.07 5.14
N ALA A 80 7.60 -5.87 5.53
CA ALA A 80 8.72 -6.68 5.08
C ALA A 80 8.75 -7.94 5.94
N GLY A 81 8.77 -9.12 5.32
CA GLY A 81 8.78 -10.41 6.04
C GLY A 81 10.01 -10.61 6.93
N ALA A 82 11.06 -9.82 6.72
CA ALA A 82 12.26 -9.77 7.53
C ALA A 82 12.55 -8.33 7.96
N ALA A 83 12.79 -8.14 9.26
CA ALA A 83 13.05 -6.82 9.82
C ALA A 83 14.41 -6.30 9.34
N SER A 84 14.40 -5.15 8.65
CA SER A 84 15.58 -4.40 8.17
C SER A 84 16.14 -4.76 6.79
N ASP A 85 15.55 -5.71 6.06
CA ASP A 85 16.05 -6.08 4.73
C ASP A 85 15.43 -5.24 3.60
N LEU A 86 14.26 -4.62 3.86
CA LEU A 86 13.49 -3.90 2.85
C LEU A 86 13.13 -2.48 3.31
N ASP A 87 13.48 -1.50 2.48
CA ASP A 87 13.08 -0.11 2.64
C ASP A 87 11.83 0.19 1.81
N LEU A 88 10.80 0.72 2.45
CA LEU A 88 9.53 1.09 1.82
C LEU A 88 9.41 2.60 1.68
N PHE A 89 9.28 3.08 0.45
CA PHE A 89 9.02 4.47 0.13
C PHE A 89 7.62 4.64 -0.48
N VAL A 90 6.82 5.53 0.12
CA VAL A 90 5.45 5.82 -0.32
C VAL A 90 5.32 7.30 -0.64
N SER A 91 5.01 7.60 -1.89
CA SER A 91 4.64 8.94 -2.34
C SER A 91 3.12 9.05 -2.30
N TYR A 92 2.60 10.01 -1.53
CA TYR A 92 1.18 10.24 -1.35
C TYR A 92 0.88 11.72 -1.19
N GLU A 93 -0.37 12.07 -1.46
CA GLU A 93 -0.93 13.41 -1.29
C GLU A 93 -2.15 13.29 -0.37
N SER A 94 -2.29 14.21 0.58
CA SER A 94 -3.51 14.35 1.37
C SER A 94 -4.37 15.41 0.70
N ILE A 95 -5.58 15.02 0.31
CA ILE A 95 -6.60 15.89 -0.23
C ILE A 95 -7.55 16.21 0.93
N ASP A 96 -7.75 17.49 1.19
CA ASP A 96 -8.63 18.03 2.22
C ASP A 96 -9.57 19.02 1.52
N ASP A 97 -10.88 18.92 1.74
CA ASP A 97 -11.90 19.76 1.11
C ASP A 97 -12.22 21.02 1.94
N ALA A 98 -11.23 21.52 2.69
CA ALA A 98 -11.35 22.66 3.59
C ALA A 98 -11.71 23.98 2.89
#